data_AF-A0AAW5EKC7-F1
#
_entry.id   AF-A0AAW5EKC7-F1
#
_cell.length_a   1.000
_cell.length_b   1.000
_cell.length_c   1.000
_cell.angle_alpha   90.00
_cell.angle_beta   90.00
_cell.angle_gamma   90.00
#
_symmetry.space_group_name_H-M   'P 1'
#
loop_
_entity.id
_entity.type
_entity.pdbx_description
1 polymer ?
#
loop_
_entity_poly.entity_id
_entity_poly.type
_entity_poly.pdbx_seq_one_letter_code
_entity_poly.pdbx_strand_id
1 'polypeptide(L)'
;MAKICESLGVDFVSIHGRTRKQLYSGKADYESIANAKASVKIPVIANGDINAQNAKEVYEITKCDGLMIGRASVGNPWIFY
;
A
#
# COMPACT_ATOMS: atom_id res chain seq x y z
N MET A 1 -1.29 -11.45 8.35
CA MET A 1 -2.59 -10.75 8.57
C MET A 1 -3.49 -10.81 7.35
N ALA A 2 -3.00 -10.53 6.12
CA ALA A 2 -3.83 -10.53 4.90
C ALA A 2 -4.72 -11.77 4.72
N LYS A 3 -4.17 -12.99 4.84
CA LYS A 3 -4.95 -14.25 4.77
C LYS A 3 -6.06 -14.37 5.84
N ILE A 4 -5.83 -13.83 7.03
CA ILE A 4 -6.83 -13.82 8.11
C ILE A 4 -7.97 -12.88 7.72
N CYS A 5 -7.65 -11.67 7.26
CA CYS A 5 -8.66 -10.73 6.77
C CYS A 5 -9.49 -11.33 5.62
N GLU A 6 -8.83 -11.96 4.65
CA GLU A 6 -9.51 -12.70 3.57
C GLU A 6 -10.45 -13.79 4.10
N SER A 7 -10.00 -14.60 5.07
CA SER A 7 -10.84 -15.66 5.66
C SER A 7 -12.07 -15.12 6.40
N LEU A 8 -12.05 -13.85 6.81
CA LEU A 8 -13.17 -13.17 7.46
C LEU A 8 -14.13 -12.52 6.44
N GLY A 9 -13.86 -12.63 5.14
CA GLY A 9 -14.76 -12.17 4.08
C GLY A 9 -14.74 -10.66 3.84
N VAL A 10 -13.62 -9.98 4.10
CA VAL A 10 -13.49 -8.55 3.76
C VAL A 10 -13.42 -8.35 2.25
N ASP A 11 -13.95 -7.22 1.75
CA ASP A 11 -13.92 -6.90 0.32
C ASP A 11 -12.52 -6.55 -0.19
N PHE A 12 -11.68 -5.91 0.64
CA PHE A 12 -10.29 -5.58 0.32
C PHE A 12 -9.48 -5.27 1.58
N VAL A 13 -8.16 -5.18 1.45
CA VAL A 13 -7.27 -4.69 2.51
C VAL A 13 -6.36 -3.57 1.99
N SER A 14 -6.10 -2.58 2.84
CA SER A 14 -5.03 -1.59 2.60
C SER A 14 -3.87 -1.89 3.55
N ILE A 15 -2.64 -1.91 3.03
CA ILE A 15 -1.44 -2.22 3.81
C ILE A 15 -0.49 -1.04 3.73
N HIS A 16 -0.26 -0.41 4.89
CA HIS A 16 0.82 0.57 5.02
C HIS A 16 2.15 -0.16 5.23
N GLY A 17 3.16 0.16 4.42
CA GLY A 17 4.48 -0.49 4.43
C GLY A 17 5.36 -0.18 5.64
N ARG A 18 4.79 0.20 6.79
CA ARG A 18 5.53 0.36 8.04
C ARG A 18 4.86 -0.40 9.17
N THR A 19 5.70 -0.97 10.02
CA THR A 19 5.27 -1.47 11.32
C THR A 19 4.93 -0.32 12.27
N ARG A 20 4.12 -0.62 13.29
CA ARG A 20 3.77 0.33 14.35
C ARG A 20 5.00 0.96 15.03
N LYS A 21 6.08 0.19 15.22
CA LYS A 21 7.30 0.67 15.92
C LYS A 21 8.06 1.72 15.12
N GLN A 22 7.94 1.69 13.78
CA GLN A 22 8.65 2.64 12.91
C GLN A 22 8.01 4.03 12.93
N LEU A 23 6.75 4.18 13.34
CA LEU A 23 6.01 5.44 13.21
C LEU A 23 6.15 6.00 11.78
N TYR A 24 6.75 7.19 11.64
CA TYR A 24 7.05 7.83 10.35
C TYR A 24 8.53 7.72 9.93
N SER A 25 9.34 6.99 10.68
CA SER A 25 10.76 6.77 10.37
C SER A 25 10.95 5.66 9.32
N GLY A 26 12.13 5.64 8.69
CA GLY A 26 12.44 4.68 7.63
C GLY A 26 11.62 4.88 6.35
N LYS A 27 11.80 3.96 5.39
CA LYS A 27 11.03 3.90 4.15
C LYS A 27 9.94 2.84 4.27
N ALA A 28 8.84 3.02 3.55
CA ALA A 28 7.84 1.97 3.38
C ALA A 28 8.48 0.72 2.73
N ASP A 29 8.20 -0.45 3.29
CA ASP A 29 8.61 -1.76 2.80
C ASP A 29 7.58 -2.28 1.79
N TYR A 30 7.87 -2.06 0.51
CA TYR A 30 7.02 -2.49 -0.60
C TYR A 30 7.14 -4.00 -0.89
N GLU A 31 8.24 -4.66 -0.51
CA GLU A 31 8.39 -6.10 -0.70
C GLU A 31 7.46 -6.88 0.23
N SER A 32 7.33 -6.45 1.48
CA SER A 32 6.34 -7.00 2.41
C SER A 32 4.90 -6.85 1.90
N ILE A 33 4.59 -5.73 1.23
CA ILE A 33 3.27 -5.51 0.59
C ILE A 33 3.10 -6.47 -0.60
N ALA A 34 4.11 -6.60 -1.46
CA ALA A 34 4.09 -7.52 -2.61
C ALA A 34 3.85 -8.97 -2.16
N ASN A 35 4.56 -9.40 -1.11
CA ASN A 35 4.38 -10.72 -0.49
C ASN A 35 2.96 -10.91 0.04
N ALA A 36 2.37 -9.88 0.65
CA ALA A 36 0.98 -9.93 1.10
C ALA A 36 0.00 -10.06 -0.08
N LYS A 37 0.18 -9.25 -1.14
CA LYS A 37 -0.64 -9.31 -2.36
C LYS A 37 -0.57 -10.68 -3.04
N ALA A 38 0.62 -11.28 -3.14
CA ALA A 38 0.79 -12.62 -3.71
C ALA A 38 0.13 -13.73 -2.86
N SER A 39 -0.20 -13.44 -1.60
CA SER A 39 -0.68 -14.44 -0.64
C SER A 39 -2.20 -14.55 -0.52
N VAL A 40 -2.95 -13.62 -1.15
CA VAL A 40 -4.43 -13.53 -1.08
C VAL A 40 -5.02 -13.28 -2.46
N LYS A 41 -6.31 -13.58 -2.63
CA LYS A 41 -7.10 -13.33 -3.84
C LYS A 41 -7.88 -12.01 -3.78
N ILE A 42 -8.27 -11.57 -2.58
CA ILE A 42 -8.93 -10.27 -2.40
C ILE A 42 -8.02 -9.11 -2.86
N PRO A 43 -8.60 -7.98 -3.29
CA PRO A 43 -7.84 -6.78 -3.61
C PRO A 43 -6.97 -6.29 -2.43
N VAL A 44 -5.75 -5.88 -2.76
CA VAL A 44 -4.79 -5.27 -1.83
C VAL A 44 -4.40 -3.89 -2.37
N ILE A 45 -4.50 -2.89 -1.49
CA ILE A 45 -4.12 -1.51 -1.78
C ILE A 45 -2.80 -1.19 -1.08
N ALA A 46 -1.79 -0.77 -1.84
CA ALA A 46 -0.48 -0.40 -1.28
C ALA A 46 -0.53 1.03 -0.71
N ASN A 47 0.05 1.24 0.47
CA ASN A 47 0.09 2.54 1.13
C ASN A 47 1.46 2.82 1.78
N GLY A 48 1.84 4.09 1.80
CA GLY A 48 3.04 4.60 2.46
C GLY A 48 4.08 5.12 1.47
N ASP A 49 4.54 6.36 1.69
CA ASP A 49 5.59 7.04 0.91
C ASP A 49 5.39 7.10 -0.62
N ILE A 50 4.14 7.03 -1.08
CA ILE A 50 3.79 7.15 -2.51
C ILE A 50 3.54 8.62 -2.87
N ASN A 51 4.08 9.05 -4.02
CA ASN A 51 3.85 10.34 -4.66
C ASN A 51 3.81 10.18 -6.19
N ALA A 52 3.61 11.28 -6.93
CA ALA A 52 3.51 11.26 -8.39
C ALA A 52 4.77 10.69 -9.08
N GLN A 53 5.95 10.88 -8.49
CA GLN A 53 7.21 10.46 -9.08
C GLN A 53 7.46 8.96 -8.95
N ASN A 54 7.00 8.33 -7.87
CA ASN A 54 7.26 6.91 -7.61
C ASN A 54 6.02 6.00 -7.75
N ALA A 55 4.81 6.54 -7.97
CA ALA A 55 3.59 5.75 -8.02
C ALA A 55 3.68 4.56 -8.99
N LYS A 56 4.22 4.79 -10.20
CA LYS A 56 4.41 3.72 -11.19
C LYS A 56 5.33 2.61 -10.70
N GLU A 57 6.47 2.97 -10.12
CA GLU A 57 7.45 2.02 -9.57
C GLU A 57 6.82 1.19 -8.43
N VAL A 58 6.13 1.85 -7.49
CA VAL A 58 5.47 1.16 -6.37
C VAL A 58 4.38 0.20 -6.87
N TYR A 59 3.60 0.62 -7.87
CA TYR A 59 2.62 -0.26 -8.51
C TYR A 59 3.28 -1.48 -9.15
N GLU A 60 4.39 -1.29 -9.86
CA GLU A 60 5.13 -2.36 -10.51
C GLU A 60 5.81 -3.33 -9.54
N ILE A 61 6.33 -2.84 -8.41
CA ILE A 61 6.95 -3.67 -7.36
C ILE A 61 5.87 -4.46 -6.62
N THR A 62 4.82 -3.79 -6.16
CA THR A 62 3.83 -4.38 -5.26
C THR A 62 2.82 -5.27 -5.98
N LYS A 63 2.59 -5.04 -7.28
CA LYS A 63 1.53 -5.67 -8.08
C LYS A 63 0.14 -5.57 -7.42
N CYS A 64 -0.05 -4.56 -6.58
CA CYS A 64 -1.30 -4.31 -5.87
C CYS A 64 -2.38 -3.79 -6.83
N ASP A 65 -3.64 -3.92 -6.42
CA ASP A 65 -4.80 -3.56 -7.23
C ASP A 65 -5.08 -2.05 -7.21
N GLY A 66 -4.39 -1.32 -6.33
CA GLY A 66 -4.43 0.12 -6.26
C GLY A 66 -3.37 0.70 -5.32
N LEU A 67 -3.24 2.03 -5.37
CA LEU A 67 -2.37 2.82 -4.50
C LEU A 67 -3.21 3.76 -3.66
N MET A 68 -2.85 3.93 -2.39
CA MET A 68 -3.47 4.89 -1.49
C MET A 68 -2.44 5.96 -1.10
N ILE A 69 -2.72 7.22 -1.43
CA ILE A 69 -1.83 8.36 -1.18
C ILE A 69 -2.39 9.21 -0.04
N GLY A 70 -1.60 9.35 1.03
CA GLY A 70 -1.90 10.20 2.18
C GLY A 70 -1.16 11.53 2.11
N ARG A 71 -0.05 11.66 2.86
CA ARG A 71 0.70 12.92 3.04
C ARG A 71 1.00 13.70 1.75
N ALA A 72 1.28 13.03 0.63
CA ALA A 72 1.60 13.71 -0.63
C ALA A 72 0.40 14.42 -1.30
N SER A 73 -0.85 14.13 -0.87
CA SER A 73 -2.04 14.85 -1.33
C SER A 73 -2.33 16.11 -0.51
N VAL A 74 -1.71 16.27 0.67
CA VAL A 74 -1.88 17.47 1.51
C VAL A 74 -1.20 18.66 0.82
N GLY A 75 -1.96 19.71 0.52
CA GLY A 75 -1.48 20.88 -0.23
C GLY A 75 -1.26 20.62 -1.73
N ASN A 76 -1.54 19.41 -2.21
CA ASN A 76 -1.41 18.99 -3.60
C ASN A 76 -2.53 17.99 -3.97
N PRO A 77 -3.82 18.36 -3.80
CA PRO A 77 -4.94 17.43 -3.99
C PRO A 77 -5.08 16.94 -5.44
N TRP A 78 -4.48 17.62 -6.41
CA TRP A 78 -4.45 17.24 -7.83
C TRP A 78 -3.39 16.18 -8.16
N ILE A 79 -2.68 15.61 -7.17
CA ILE A 79 -1.72 14.50 -7.35
C ILE A 79 -2.32 13.24 -8.01
N PHE A 80 -3.65 13.14 -8.07
CA PHE A 80 -4.37 12.00 -8.62
C PHE A 80 -4.70 12.13 -10.13
N TYR A 81 -4.33 13.25 -10.76
CA TYR A 81 -4.46 13.48 -12.20
C TYR A 81 -3.10 13.31 -12.88
#